data_AF-A0A226DMC6-F1
#
_entry.id   AF-A0A226DMC6-F1
#
_cell.length_a   1.000
_cell.length_b   1.000
_cell.length_c   1.000
_cell.angle_alpha   90.00
_cell.angle_beta   90.00
_cell.angle_gamma   90.00
#
_symmetry.space_group_name_H-M   'P 1'
#
loop_
_entity.id
_entity.type
_entity.pdbx_description
1 polymer ?
#
loop_
_entity_poly.entity_id
_entity_poly.type
_entity_poly.pdbx_seq_one_letter_code
_entity_poly.pdbx_strand_id
1 'polypeptide(L)'
;MPVNELDKVWWSENKNFRQRKVDGPEAYSLNEFNCDVNYVIEKNTDSGYCKIVHLSKTLNFSMVPYPNSGNQVSGLGMRNTLAKSIKALVNDPRFYEPFSVEFEYVKFSIVSQYPHALEDIINTTAILLGQVNEDNLKIFTKRTSGASLVLVWLFCGRYIIMDNLYTGSIFSYLSAIQPPVVPNTIAELVDSNIPIITMSGLRSNTSILKTFIIPAQVESLKTENKSFELFLKLNAKLVFVDAYSSFVQFIQNILNLDVLTHFKASVDTSKTYALMDTTNQFKVFTDLLMANGSRLIINSKDDSPFVSVLLQKTFCAIRVNKCGFQRSNK
;
A
#
# COMPACT_ATOMS: atom_id res chain seq x y z
N MET A 1 7.51 5.59 33.38
CA MET A 1 7.74 5.66 31.92
C MET A 1 6.66 6.57 31.34
N PRO A 2 7.01 7.50 30.42
CA PRO A 2 6.00 8.33 29.76
C PRO A 2 5.05 7.43 28.95
N VAL A 3 3.76 7.66 29.11
CA VAL A 3 2.68 6.93 28.43
C VAL A 3 2.70 7.34 26.95
N ASN A 4 2.72 6.36 26.05
CA ASN A 4 2.70 6.59 24.59
C ASN A 4 1.44 7.39 24.21
N GLU A 5 1.54 8.31 23.25
CA GLU A 5 0.37 9.05 22.70
C GLU A 5 -0.75 8.11 22.23
N LEU A 6 -0.39 6.92 21.72
CA LEU A 6 -1.37 5.90 21.34
C LEU A 6 -2.15 5.35 22.55
N ASP A 7 -1.47 5.17 23.68
CA ASP A 7 -2.13 4.78 24.92
C ASP A 7 -3.06 5.89 25.38
N LYS A 8 -2.66 7.17 25.30
CA LYS A 8 -3.52 8.30 25.68
C LYS A 8 -4.81 8.37 24.87
N VAL A 9 -4.72 8.18 23.55
CA VAL A 9 -5.89 8.13 22.65
C VAL A 9 -6.76 6.90 22.96
N TRP A 10 -6.15 5.73 23.15
CA TRP A 10 -6.89 4.54 23.53
C TRP A 10 -7.64 4.74 24.86
N TRP A 11 -6.99 5.31 25.87
CA TRP A 11 -7.59 5.64 27.16
C TRP A 11 -8.66 6.74 27.07
N SER A 12 -8.57 7.68 26.12
CA SER A 12 -9.60 8.71 25.92
C SER A 12 -10.87 8.15 25.28
N GLU A 13 -10.72 7.28 24.28
CA GLU A 13 -11.83 6.69 23.52
C GLU A 13 -12.52 5.54 24.27
N ASN A 14 -11.82 4.83 25.15
CA ASN A 14 -12.32 3.64 25.85
C ASN A 14 -12.74 3.89 27.31
N LYS A 15 -13.03 5.15 27.68
CA LYS A 15 -13.62 5.51 29.00
C LYS A 15 -14.92 4.77 29.30
N ASN A 16 -15.57 4.28 28.25
CA ASN A 16 -16.87 3.61 28.28
C ASN A 16 -16.87 2.24 28.94
N PHE A 17 -15.72 1.63 29.28
CA PHE A 17 -15.69 0.32 29.95
C PHE A 17 -15.92 0.38 31.46
N ARG A 18 -15.70 1.53 32.11
CA ARG A 18 -15.86 1.64 33.57
C ARG A 18 -17.26 1.23 34.00
N GLN A 19 -17.33 0.31 34.97
CA GLN A 19 -18.54 -0.24 35.56
C GLN A 19 -19.45 -1.02 34.59
N ARG A 20 -19.00 -1.33 33.39
CA ARG A 20 -19.79 -2.12 32.44
C ARG A 20 -19.55 -3.62 32.62
N LYS A 21 -20.55 -4.39 32.17
CA LYS A 21 -20.48 -5.83 32.00
C LYS A 21 -20.00 -6.12 30.58
N VAL A 22 -18.93 -6.91 30.45
CA VAL A 22 -18.27 -7.24 29.18
C VAL A 22 -18.31 -8.76 28.98
N ASP A 23 -18.61 -9.20 27.77
CA ASP A 23 -18.82 -10.62 27.49
C ASP A 23 -17.47 -11.30 27.45
N GLY A 24 -17.29 -12.24 28.38
CA GLY A 24 -16.13 -13.10 28.43
C GLY A 24 -16.37 -14.41 27.67
N PRO A 25 -15.30 -15.13 27.29
CA PRO A 25 -15.43 -16.46 26.71
C PRO A 25 -16.20 -17.40 27.64
N GLU A 26 -17.12 -18.17 27.05
CA GLU A 26 -18.27 -18.91 27.60
C GLU A 26 -18.06 -19.86 28.82
N ALA A 27 -16.86 -20.04 29.37
CA ALA A 27 -16.60 -21.18 30.24
C ALA A 27 -16.04 -20.88 31.63
N TYR A 28 -15.49 -19.68 31.91
CA TYR A 28 -14.73 -19.47 33.14
C TYR A 28 -14.95 -18.10 33.77
N SER A 29 -15.18 -18.07 35.09
CA SER A 29 -15.15 -16.82 35.85
C SER A 29 -13.71 -16.31 35.94
N LEU A 30 -13.50 -14.99 35.78
CA LEU A 30 -12.17 -14.39 35.95
C LEU A 30 -11.55 -14.68 37.32
N ASN A 31 -12.37 -14.99 38.32
CA ASN A 31 -11.94 -15.32 39.68
C ASN A 31 -11.25 -16.69 39.78
N GLU A 32 -11.44 -17.56 38.79
CA GLU A 32 -10.84 -18.91 38.70
C GLU A 32 -9.39 -18.86 38.20
N PHE A 33 -8.92 -17.69 37.71
CA PHE A 33 -7.54 -17.52 37.26
C PHE A 33 -6.69 -16.89 38.36
N ASN A 34 -5.48 -17.44 38.54
CA ASN A 34 -4.47 -16.84 39.37
C ASN A 34 -3.49 -16.05 38.51
N CYS A 35 -3.56 -14.73 38.65
CA CYS A 35 -2.76 -13.80 37.87
C CYS A 35 -1.85 -12.94 38.74
N ASP A 36 -1.80 -13.23 40.03
CA ASP A 36 -0.90 -12.62 40.98
C ASP A 36 0.41 -13.44 41.07
N VAL A 37 1.45 -12.82 41.61
CA VAL A 37 2.78 -13.44 41.74
C VAL A 37 2.82 -14.65 42.69
N ASN A 38 1.84 -14.75 43.59
CA ASN A 38 1.73 -15.85 44.54
C ASN A 38 0.89 -16.97 43.91
N TYR A 39 1.50 -18.12 43.69
CA TYR A 39 0.83 -19.27 43.11
C TYR A 39 -0.23 -19.86 44.07
N VAL A 40 -1.47 -20.04 43.59
CA VAL A 40 -2.59 -20.69 44.29
C VAL A 40 -2.96 -21.95 43.52
N ILE A 41 -2.85 -23.11 44.17
CA ILE A 41 -2.95 -24.45 43.54
C ILE A 41 -4.31 -24.69 42.85
N GLU A 42 -5.38 -24.12 43.38
CA GLU A 42 -6.76 -24.37 42.91
C GLU A 42 -7.18 -23.49 41.72
N LYS A 43 -6.29 -22.60 41.25
CA LYS A 43 -6.60 -21.62 40.21
C LYS A 43 -5.78 -21.84 38.95
N ASN A 44 -6.43 -21.62 37.81
CA ASN A 44 -5.80 -21.75 36.50
C ASN A 44 -4.83 -20.59 36.24
N THR A 45 -3.72 -20.87 35.56
CA THR A 45 -2.72 -19.87 35.16
C THR A 45 -2.63 -19.82 33.64
N ASP A 46 -3.47 -18.98 33.02
CA ASP A 46 -3.41 -18.73 31.58
C ASP A 46 -3.03 -17.28 31.31
N SER A 47 -1.95 -17.08 30.54
CA SER A 47 -1.40 -15.76 30.26
C SER A 47 -2.35 -14.84 29.48
N GLY A 48 -3.27 -15.39 28.68
CA GLY A 48 -4.29 -14.64 27.97
C GLY A 48 -5.35 -14.12 28.93
N TYR A 49 -5.86 -15.00 29.80
CA TYR A 49 -6.82 -14.62 30.83
C TYR A 49 -6.23 -13.64 31.85
N CYS A 50 -4.94 -13.76 32.19
CA CYS A 50 -4.31 -12.83 33.11
C CYS A 50 -4.16 -11.41 32.57
N LYS A 51 -3.96 -11.26 31.26
CA LYS A 51 -4.03 -9.93 30.62
C LYS A 51 -5.43 -9.34 30.75
N ILE A 52 -6.46 -10.16 30.60
CA ILE A 52 -7.85 -9.75 30.75
C ILE A 52 -8.17 -9.39 32.20
N VAL A 53 -7.75 -10.19 33.18
CA VAL A 53 -7.89 -9.89 34.62
C VAL A 53 -7.19 -8.59 34.98
N HIS A 54 -5.99 -8.35 34.44
CA HIS A 54 -5.27 -7.11 34.66
C HIS A 54 -5.99 -5.91 34.02
N LEU A 55 -6.46 -6.06 32.77
CA LEU A 55 -7.26 -5.05 32.07
C LEU A 55 -8.56 -4.75 32.82
N SER A 56 -9.26 -5.76 33.31
CA SER A 56 -10.52 -5.58 34.05
C SER A 56 -10.31 -4.85 35.36
N LYS A 57 -9.23 -5.16 36.10
CA LYS A 57 -8.81 -4.41 37.30
C LYS A 57 -8.44 -2.96 36.97
N THR A 58 -7.72 -2.74 35.85
CA THR A 58 -7.23 -1.40 35.47
C THR A 58 -8.34 -0.49 34.92
N LEU A 59 -9.24 -1.05 34.12
CA LEU A 59 -10.36 -0.34 33.47
C LEU A 59 -11.66 -0.39 34.29
N ASN A 60 -11.65 -1.11 35.42
CA ASN A 60 -12.78 -1.31 36.33
C ASN A 60 -14.06 -1.80 35.63
N PHE A 61 -13.96 -2.88 34.86
CA PHE A 61 -15.11 -3.56 34.26
C PHE A 61 -15.26 -4.97 34.83
N SER A 62 -16.47 -5.51 34.75
CA SER A 62 -16.76 -6.89 35.16
C SER A 62 -17.01 -7.75 33.93
N MET A 63 -16.47 -8.98 33.92
CA MET A 63 -16.82 -9.94 32.89
C MET A 63 -18.03 -10.77 33.31
N VAL A 64 -18.94 -10.99 32.37
CA VAL A 64 -20.08 -11.89 32.56
C VAL A 64 -19.96 -13.03 31.55
N PRO A 65 -20.24 -14.28 31.94
CA PRO A 65 -20.28 -15.40 31.00
C PRO A 65 -21.38 -15.16 29.97
N TYR A 66 -21.02 -15.29 28.68
CA TYR A 66 -22.00 -15.31 27.60
C TYR A 66 -22.95 -16.52 27.76
N PRO A 67 -24.28 -16.40 27.54
CA PRO A 67 -25.02 -15.22 27.07
C PRO A 67 -25.78 -14.45 28.17
N ASN A 68 -25.41 -14.58 29.45
CA ASN A 68 -26.26 -14.20 30.60
C ASN A 68 -26.40 -12.68 30.88
N SER A 69 -26.19 -11.83 29.89
CA SER A 69 -26.08 -10.39 30.06
C SER A 69 -26.89 -9.65 29.01
N GLY A 70 -28.18 -9.49 29.29
CA GLY A 70 -29.14 -8.86 28.37
C GLY A 70 -28.92 -7.37 28.04
N ASN A 71 -27.73 -6.79 28.26
CA ASN A 71 -27.40 -5.39 27.96
C ASN A 71 -25.88 -5.19 27.83
N GLN A 72 -25.26 -5.75 26.79
CA GLN A 72 -23.83 -5.58 26.57
C GLN A 72 -23.50 -4.77 25.34
N VAL A 73 -22.50 -3.91 25.49
CA VAL A 73 -22.04 -2.97 24.46
C VAL A 73 -20.78 -3.50 23.76
N SER A 74 -20.12 -4.55 24.28
CA SER A 74 -18.86 -5.07 23.72
C SER A 74 -18.55 -6.49 24.23
N GLY A 75 -18.05 -7.38 23.37
CA GLY A 75 -17.53 -8.70 23.74
C GLY A 75 -16.00 -8.79 23.62
N LEU A 76 -15.34 -9.44 24.58
CA LEU A 76 -13.90 -9.69 24.61
C LEU A 76 -13.62 -11.18 24.37
N GLY A 77 -13.43 -11.55 23.11
CA GLY A 77 -13.14 -12.93 22.73
C GLY A 77 -11.65 -13.27 22.79
N MET A 78 -11.27 -14.30 23.57
CA MET A 78 -10.02 -15.05 23.37
C MET A 78 -10.33 -16.47 22.93
N ARG A 79 -10.62 -16.65 21.65
CA ARG A 79 -10.80 -17.99 21.09
C ARG A 79 -9.55 -18.40 20.32
N ASN A 80 -8.83 -19.32 20.97
CA ASN A 80 -7.98 -20.38 20.41
C ASN A 80 -6.46 -20.23 20.54
N THR A 81 -5.80 -21.38 20.77
CA THR A 81 -4.38 -21.60 20.52
C THR A 81 -4.05 -21.29 19.07
N LEU A 82 -2.84 -20.81 18.79
CA LEU A 82 -2.31 -20.43 17.47
C LEU A 82 -2.81 -21.35 16.32
N ALA A 83 -2.76 -22.67 16.50
CA ALA A 83 -3.19 -23.64 15.49
C ALA A 83 -4.71 -23.60 15.16
N LYS A 84 -5.58 -23.37 16.14
CA LYS A 84 -7.04 -23.25 15.94
C LYS A 84 -7.43 -21.83 15.50
N SER A 85 -6.72 -20.78 15.93
CA SER A 85 -6.94 -19.40 15.43
C SER A 85 -6.53 -19.27 13.97
N ILE A 86 -5.45 -19.93 13.54
CA ILE A 86 -5.09 -20.03 12.11
C ILE A 86 -6.19 -20.77 11.35
N LYS A 87 -6.72 -21.87 11.90
CA LYS A 87 -7.84 -22.61 11.28
C LYS A 87 -9.14 -21.79 11.18
N ALA A 88 -9.37 -20.85 12.11
CA ALA A 88 -10.53 -19.96 12.09
C ALA A 88 -10.31 -18.69 11.22
N LEU A 89 -9.07 -18.16 11.18
CA LEU A 89 -8.65 -17.07 10.29
C LEU A 89 -8.68 -17.46 8.81
N VAL A 90 -8.44 -18.75 8.52
CA VAL A 90 -8.67 -19.35 7.20
C VAL A 90 -10.16 -19.39 6.85
N ASN A 91 -11.07 -19.32 7.83
CA ASN A 91 -12.50 -19.55 7.62
C ASN A 91 -13.39 -18.29 7.63
N ASP A 92 -13.01 -17.13 8.24
CA ASP A 92 -13.82 -15.89 8.13
C ASP A 92 -13.05 -14.59 8.53
N PRO A 93 -12.72 -13.68 7.59
CA PRO A 93 -12.03 -12.41 7.88
C PRO A 93 -12.83 -11.18 7.42
N ARG A 94 -13.44 -10.41 8.34
CA ARG A 94 -14.00 -9.08 8.01
C ARG A 94 -13.65 -8.03 9.07
N PHE A 95 -13.24 -6.85 8.57
CA PHE A 95 -13.35 -5.47 9.10
C PHE A 95 -12.10 -4.71 9.63
N TYR A 96 -11.65 -3.69 8.85
CA TYR A 96 -11.66 -2.22 9.11
C TYR A 96 -10.42 -1.45 8.57
N GLU A 97 -10.63 -0.30 7.92
CA GLU A 97 -9.64 0.74 7.57
C GLU A 97 -10.21 2.19 7.75
N PRO A 98 -9.36 3.23 7.89
CA PRO A 98 -9.75 4.65 8.10
C PRO A 98 -9.56 5.58 6.87
N PHE A 99 -10.18 6.78 6.90
CA PHE A 99 -10.26 7.78 5.81
C PHE A 99 -9.33 9.02 5.99
N SER A 100 -9.04 9.73 4.88
CA SER A 100 -8.30 11.01 4.83
C SER A 100 -8.94 12.00 3.83
N VAL A 101 -8.78 13.31 4.06
CA VAL A 101 -9.33 14.44 3.27
C VAL A 101 -8.21 15.44 2.96
N GLU A 102 -8.18 15.98 1.73
CA GLU A 102 -7.29 17.07 1.31
C GLU A 102 -8.03 18.23 0.63
N PHE A 103 -7.41 19.42 0.64
CA PHE A 103 -7.93 20.68 0.11
C PHE A 103 -6.98 21.29 -0.93
N GLU A 104 -7.55 22.00 -1.93
CA GLU A 104 -6.79 22.73 -2.96
C GLU A 104 -7.01 24.25 -2.92
N TYR A 105 -5.99 25.00 -3.34
CA TYR A 105 -5.96 26.46 -3.38
C TYR A 105 -5.94 27.01 -4.82
N VAL A 106 -6.51 28.20 -5.02
CA VAL A 106 -6.58 28.90 -6.30
C VAL A 106 -5.57 30.05 -6.37
N LYS A 107 -4.96 30.28 -7.55
CA LYS A 107 -4.04 31.38 -7.86
C LYS A 107 -4.63 32.35 -8.89
N PHE A 108 -4.17 33.61 -8.85
CA PHE A 108 -4.56 34.68 -9.77
C PHE A 108 -3.33 35.34 -10.42
N SER A 109 -3.55 36.12 -11.48
CA SER A 109 -2.54 36.89 -12.22
C SER A 109 -3.02 38.31 -12.52
N ILE A 110 -2.07 39.24 -12.64
CA ILE A 110 -2.30 40.66 -12.95
C ILE A 110 -1.57 41.01 -14.26
N VAL A 111 -2.17 41.89 -15.09
CA VAL A 111 -1.61 42.37 -16.35
C VAL A 111 -1.57 43.90 -16.34
N SER A 112 -0.44 44.50 -16.78
CA SER A 112 -0.22 45.96 -16.87
C SER A 112 0.32 46.39 -18.24
N GLN A 113 0.31 47.70 -18.52
CA GLN A 113 0.70 48.31 -19.81
C GLN A 113 2.22 48.39 -20.06
N TYR A 114 2.57 48.40 -21.36
CA TYR A 114 3.88 48.19 -21.97
C TYR A 114 4.84 49.40 -21.86
N PRO A 115 5.99 49.27 -21.17
CA PRO A 115 7.05 50.28 -21.18
C PRO A 115 8.11 50.02 -22.26
N HIS A 116 8.86 51.07 -22.65
CA HIS A 116 10.03 51.04 -23.53
C HIS A 116 11.11 50.01 -23.15
N ALA A 117 11.07 49.49 -21.93
CA ALA A 117 11.89 48.35 -21.50
C ALA A 117 11.66 47.09 -22.37
N LEU A 118 10.55 46.99 -23.10
CA LEU A 118 10.25 45.81 -23.91
C LEU A 118 11.19 45.65 -25.11
N GLU A 119 11.67 46.74 -25.72
CA GLU A 119 12.63 46.65 -26.82
C GLU A 119 13.97 46.10 -26.33
N ASP A 120 14.45 46.60 -25.19
CA ASP A 120 15.64 46.07 -24.52
C ASP A 120 15.44 44.62 -24.06
N ILE A 121 14.24 44.26 -23.59
CA ILE A 121 13.88 42.88 -23.22
C ILE A 121 13.87 41.98 -24.46
N ILE A 122 13.30 42.41 -25.59
CA ILE A 122 13.27 41.64 -26.83
C ILE A 122 14.69 41.44 -27.35
N ASN A 123 15.51 42.49 -27.40
CA ASN A 123 16.89 42.41 -27.87
C ASN A 123 17.75 41.54 -26.94
N THR A 124 17.54 41.65 -25.63
CA THR A 124 18.18 40.76 -24.65
C THR A 124 17.71 39.32 -24.86
N THR A 125 16.40 39.09 -25.05
CA THR A 125 15.83 37.75 -25.28
C THR A 125 16.34 37.14 -26.58
N ALA A 126 16.50 37.93 -27.64
CA ALA A 126 17.08 37.50 -28.91
C ALA A 126 18.53 37.02 -28.71
N ILE A 127 19.34 37.75 -27.95
CA ILE A 127 20.71 37.33 -27.59
C ILE A 127 20.69 36.08 -26.70
N LEU A 128 19.76 35.99 -25.74
CA LEU A 128 19.59 34.80 -24.88
C LEU A 128 19.26 33.55 -25.71
N LEU A 129 18.44 33.70 -26.74
CA LEU A 129 18.08 32.65 -27.71
C LEU A 129 19.17 32.41 -28.78
N GLY A 130 20.27 33.16 -28.75
CA GLY A 130 21.35 33.03 -29.72
C GLY A 130 21.07 33.64 -31.10
N GLN A 131 19.99 34.41 -31.22
CA GLN A 131 19.68 35.25 -32.37
C GLN A 131 20.44 36.57 -32.26
N VAL A 132 21.74 36.49 -32.54
CA VAL A 132 22.63 37.65 -32.46
C VAL A 132 22.60 38.36 -33.81
N ASN A 133 22.05 39.57 -33.83
CA ASN A 133 22.18 40.49 -34.94
C ASN A 133 23.13 41.65 -34.55
N GLU A 134 23.74 42.30 -35.53
CA GLU A 134 24.66 43.42 -35.31
C GLU A 134 24.01 44.53 -34.47
N ASP A 135 22.74 44.84 -34.74
CA ASP A 135 22.00 45.87 -34.01
C ASP A 135 21.74 45.51 -32.54
N ASN A 136 21.55 44.22 -32.23
CA ASN A 136 21.33 43.76 -30.86
C ASN A 136 22.62 43.86 -30.02
N LEU A 137 23.79 43.66 -30.64
CA LEU A 137 25.09 43.76 -29.99
C LEU A 137 25.48 45.21 -29.62
N LYS A 138 24.95 46.20 -30.35
CA LYS A 138 25.24 47.64 -30.10
C LYS A 138 24.84 48.10 -28.70
N ILE A 139 23.88 47.43 -28.06
CA ILE A 139 23.45 47.72 -26.68
C ILE A 139 24.56 47.37 -25.67
N PHE A 140 25.33 46.30 -25.93
CA PHE A 140 26.34 45.78 -25.02
C PHE A 140 27.76 46.29 -25.32
N THR A 141 28.04 46.71 -26.56
CA THR A 141 29.34 47.29 -26.93
C THR A 141 29.56 48.71 -26.39
N LYS A 142 28.48 49.44 -26.05
CA LYS A 142 28.58 50.76 -25.40
C LYS A 142 29.20 50.72 -23.99
N ARG A 143 29.28 49.54 -23.35
CA ARG A 143 29.89 49.37 -22.03
C ARG A 143 30.99 48.33 -22.09
N THR A 144 32.18 48.67 -21.60
CA THR A 144 33.38 47.80 -21.63
C THR A 144 33.14 46.45 -20.94
N SER A 145 32.28 46.41 -19.91
CA SER A 145 31.89 45.17 -19.21
C SER A 145 30.82 44.35 -19.96
N GLY A 146 30.04 44.96 -20.86
CA GLY A 146 28.96 44.31 -21.59
C GLY A 146 29.46 43.24 -22.55
N ALA A 147 30.57 43.51 -23.25
CA ALA A 147 31.17 42.55 -24.17
C ALA A 147 31.64 41.26 -23.46
N SER A 148 32.22 41.38 -22.27
CA SER A 148 32.64 40.22 -21.46
C SER A 148 31.44 39.39 -21.01
N LEU A 149 30.35 40.06 -20.62
CA LEU A 149 29.11 39.41 -20.18
C LEU A 149 28.42 38.66 -21.34
N VAL A 150 28.39 39.26 -22.54
CA VAL A 150 27.87 38.61 -23.75
C VAL A 150 28.73 37.42 -24.14
N LEU A 151 30.06 37.52 -24.05
CA LEU A 151 30.96 36.40 -24.37
C LEU A 151 30.77 35.23 -23.40
N VAL A 152 30.71 35.51 -22.09
CA VAL A 152 30.40 34.48 -21.07
C VAL A 152 29.02 33.87 -21.32
N TRP A 153 28.01 34.67 -21.68
CA TRP A 153 26.69 34.13 -22.00
C TRP A 153 26.71 33.26 -23.27
N LEU A 154 27.35 33.68 -24.35
CA LEU A 154 27.38 32.91 -25.60
C LEU A 154 28.16 31.59 -25.44
N PHE A 155 29.28 31.61 -24.73
CA PHE A 155 30.08 30.39 -24.51
C PHE A 155 29.53 29.51 -23.39
N CYS A 156 29.27 30.05 -22.21
CA CYS A 156 28.81 29.24 -21.08
C CYS A 156 27.28 29.08 -21.06
N GLY A 157 26.54 30.16 -21.24
CA GLY A 157 25.07 30.12 -21.22
C GLY A 157 24.50 29.33 -22.39
N ARG A 158 24.73 29.80 -23.62
CA ARG A 158 24.15 29.16 -24.81
C ARG A 158 24.79 27.82 -25.11
N TYR A 159 26.11 27.76 -25.29
CA TYR A 159 26.73 26.53 -25.77
C TYR A 159 26.69 25.40 -24.71
N ILE A 160 27.05 25.67 -23.46
CA ILE A 160 27.05 24.61 -22.42
C ILE A 160 25.62 24.31 -21.95
N ILE A 161 24.80 25.33 -21.61
CA ILE A 161 23.47 25.08 -21.05
C ILE A 161 22.44 24.74 -22.14
N MET A 162 22.32 25.54 -23.19
CA MET A 162 21.27 25.30 -24.21
C MET A 162 21.66 24.18 -25.18
N ASP A 163 22.85 24.25 -25.77
CA ASP A 163 23.20 23.33 -26.86
C ASP A 163 23.62 21.95 -26.35
N ASN A 164 24.22 21.86 -25.15
CA ASN A 164 24.63 20.57 -24.57
C ASN A 164 23.62 20.07 -23.53
N LEU A 165 23.36 20.82 -22.47
CA LEU A 165 22.53 20.33 -21.37
C LEU A 165 21.05 20.21 -21.74
N TYR A 166 20.47 21.23 -22.38
CA TYR A 166 19.05 21.26 -22.76
C TYR A 166 18.77 20.38 -23.98
N THR A 167 19.56 20.48 -25.04
CA THR A 167 19.45 19.54 -26.17
C THR A 167 19.70 18.09 -25.71
N GLY A 168 20.69 17.88 -24.84
CA GLY A 168 20.97 16.57 -24.24
C GLY A 168 19.81 16.03 -23.40
N SER A 169 19.12 16.88 -22.64
CA SER A 169 17.93 16.47 -21.87
C SER A 169 16.73 16.18 -22.77
N ILE A 170 16.53 16.95 -23.84
CA ILE A 170 15.52 16.65 -24.87
C ILE A 170 15.84 15.32 -25.56
N PHE A 171 17.09 15.11 -25.99
CA PHE A 171 17.48 13.83 -26.59
C PHE A 171 17.32 12.70 -25.59
N SER A 172 17.67 12.89 -24.31
CA SER A 172 17.42 11.91 -23.26
C SER A 172 15.93 11.62 -23.09
N TYR A 173 15.06 12.62 -23.21
CA TYR A 173 13.62 12.47 -23.10
C TYR A 173 12.99 11.80 -24.34
N LEU A 174 13.46 12.15 -25.54
CA LEU A 174 13.00 11.58 -26.80
C LEU A 174 13.55 10.17 -27.06
N SER A 175 14.75 9.87 -26.54
CA SER A 175 15.34 8.52 -26.57
C SER A 175 14.81 7.65 -25.44
N ALA A 176 14.25 8.23 -24.37
CA ALA A 176 13.53 7.46 -23.39
C ALA A 176 12.32 6.81 -24.08
N ILE A 177 12.32 5.48 -24.11
CA ILE A 177 11.19 4.70 -24.58
C ILE A 177 9.98 5.13 -23.76
N GLN A 178 8.98 5.71 -24.41
CA GLN A 178 7.76 6.11 -23.73
C GLN A 178 7.23 4.88 -22.97
N PRO A 179 7.06 4.98 -21.64
CA PRO A 179 6.60 3.84 -20.88
C PRO A 179 5.26 3.40 -21.47
N PRO A 180 5.01 2.08 -21.53
CA PRO A 180 3.74 1.59 -22.04
C PRO A 180 2.59 2.24 -21.26
N VAL A 181 1.56 2.69 -21.97
CA VAL A 181 0.36 3.24 -21.33
C VAL A 181 -0.29 2.11 -20.55
N VAL A 182 -0.15 2.17 -19.22
CA VAL A 182 -0.78 1.22 -18.31
C VAL A 182 -2.12 1.77 -17.84
N PRO A 183 -3.15 0.92 -17.71
CA PRO A 183 -4.41 1.31 -17.09
C PRO A 183 -4.18 1.84 -15.67
N ASN A 184 -4.77 3.00 -15.35
CA ASN A 184 -4.63 3.61 -14.03
C ASN A 184 -5.70 3.11 -13.05
N THR A 185 -6.81 2.58 -13.56
CA THR A 185 -7.91 2.06 -12.74
C THR A 185 -8.24 0.61 -13.09
N ILE A 186 -8.86 -0.12 -12.15
CA ILE A 186 -9.33 -1.48 -12.41
C ILE A 186 -10.38 -1.54 -13.53
N ALA A 187 -11.18 -0.49 -13.69
CA ALA A 187 -12.16 -0.39 -14.77
C ALA A 187 -11.47 -0.34 -16.14
N GLU A 188 -10.48 0.55 -16.30
CA GLU A 188 -9.65 0.61 -17.50
C GLU A 188 -8.90 -0.70 -17.74
N LEU A 189 -8.39 -1.34 -16.67
CA LEU A 189 -7.69 -2.63 -16.79
C LEU A 189 -8.61 -3.71 -17.32
N VAL A 190 -9.84 -3.78 -16.82
CA VAL A 190 -10.85 -4.75 -17.24
C VAL A 190 -11.30 -4.49 -18.68
N ASP A 191 -11.48 -3.23 -19.07
CA ASP A 191 -11.87 -2.86 -20.44
C ASP A 191 -10.72 -2.90 -21.46
N SER A 192 -9.45 -2.97 -21.02
CA SER A 192 -8.29 -3.09 -21.92
C SER A 192 -8.19 -4.46 -22.63
N ASN A 193 -7.19 -4.68 -23.49
CA ASN A 193 -6.88 -6.02 -24.03
C ASN A 193 -5.80 -6.78 -23.22
N ILE A 194 -5.42 -6.27 -22.05
CA ILE A 194 -4.35 -6.85 -21.22
C ILE A 194 -4.91 -8.05 -20.45
N PRO A 195 -4.37 -9.28 -20.62
CA PRO A 195 -4.80 -10.45 -19.87
C PRO A 195 -4.45 -10.29 -18.38
N ILE A 196 -5.34 -10.76 -17.49
CA ILE A 196 -5.15 -10.66 -16.03
C ILE A 196 -4.92 -12.07 -15.50
N ILE A 197 -3.70 -12.34 -15.03
CA ILE A 197 -3.29 -13.63 -14.47
C ILE A 197 -3.51 -13.63 -12.96
N THR A 198 -4.01 -14.74 -12.42
CA THR A 198 -4.06 -15.01 -10.98
C THR A 198 -3.53 -16.41 -10.70
N MET A 199 -2.75 -16.58 -9.64
CA MET A 199 -2.08 -17.82 -9.26
C MET A 199 -2.59 -18.38 -7.92
N SER A 200 -3.26 -17.57 -7.10
CA SER A 200 -3.89 -18.05 -5.86
C SER A 200 -5.02 -19.03 -6.15
N GLY A 201 -4.73 -20.31 -5.91
CA GLY A 201 -5.67 -21.41 -5.98
C GLY A 201 -5.83 -22.12 -4.64
N LEU A 202 -6.94 -22.86 -4.51
CA LEU A 202 -7.03 -23.91 -3.49
C LEU A 202 -6.29 -25.16 -3.97
N ARG A 203 -6.32 -26.26 -3.20
CA ARG A 203 -5.86 -27.57 -3.68
C ARG A 203 -6.59 -28.05 -4.94
N SER A 204 -7.74 -27.48 -5.24
CA SER A 204 -8.46 -27.68 -6.51
C SER A 204 -7.88 -26.76 -7.58
N ASN A 205 -7.91 -27.20 -8.85
CA ASN A 205 -7.47 -26.46 -10.05
C ASN A 205 -8.35 -25.22 -10.34
N THR A 206 -8.62 -24.40 -9.34
CA THR A 206 -9.57 -23.28 -9.34
C THR A 206 -8.98 -22.13 -8.51
N SER A 207 -9.04 -20.91 -9.05
CA SER A 207 -8.60 -19.69 -8.36
C SER A 207 -9.54 -19.32 -7.20
N ILE A 208 -8.97 -18.95 -6.05
CA ILE A 208 -9.73 -18.41 -4.91
C ILE A 208 -10.44 -17.12 -5.32
N LEU A 209 -9.72 -16.24 -6.03
CA LEU A 209 -10.24 -14.96 -6.50
C LEU A 209 -11.43 -15.16 -7.46
N LYS A 210 -11.27 -16.07 -8.43
CA LYS A 210 -12.27 -16.35 -9.47
C LYS A 210 -13.49 -17.12 -8.94
N THR A 211 -13.28 -18.09 -8.05
CA THR A 211 -14.36 -19.00 -7.62
C THR A 211 -15.10 -18.54 -6.37
N PHE A 212 -14.44 -17.80 -5.47
CA PHE A 212 -15.05 -17.41 -4.19
C PHE A 212 -15.18 -15.90 -4.04
N ILE A 213 -14.08 -15.15 -4.17
CA ILE A 213 -14.07 -13.72 -3.83
C ILE A 213 -14.95 -12.92 -4.79
N ILE A 214 -14.70 -13.00 -6.10
CA ILE A 214 -15.45 -12.20 -7.07
C ILE A 214 -16.93 -12.61 -7.09
N PRO A 215 -17.31 -13.90 -7.16
CA PRO A 215 -18.71 -14.30 -7.08
C PRO A 215 -19.42 -13.83 -5.80
N ALA A 216 -18.76 -13.87 -4.64
CA ALA A 216 -19.33 -13.37 -3.39
C ALA A 216 -19.57 -11.85 -3.42
N GLN A 217 -18.67 -11.08 -4.04
CA GLN A 217 -18.86 -9.64 -4.23
C GLN A 217 -19.97 -9.33 -5.25
N VAL A 218 -20.03 -10.10 -6.33
CA VAL A 218 -21.13 -10.00 -7.31
C VAL A 218 -22.48 -10.30 -6.64
N GLU A 219 -22.52 -11.30 -5.76
CA GLU A 219 -23.74 -11.64 -5.02
C GLU A 219 -24.11 -10.60 -3.95
N SER A 220 -23.15 -9.96 -3.30
CA SER A 220 -23.42 -8.91 -2.31
C SER A 220 -23.93 -7.61 -2.96
N LEU A 221 -23.52 -7.34 -4.19
CA LEU A 221 -23.87 -6.15 -4.98
C LEU A 221 -25.12 -6.37 -5.86
N LYS A 222 -26.09 -7.17 -5.41
CA LYS A 222 -27.32 -7.57 -6.14
C LYS A 222 -28.14 -6.44 -6.79
N THR A 223 -27.85 -5.17 -6.51
CA THR A 223 -28.43 -4.00 -7.20
C THR A 223 -27.58 -3.59 -8.41
N GLU A 224 -28.23 -3.27 -9.53
CA GLU A 224 -27.60 -2.77 -10.77
C GLU A 224 -26.71 -1.55 -10.49
N ASN A 225 -25.44 -1.82 -10.20
CA ASN A 225 -24.42 -0.82 -9.92
C ASN A 225 -23.25 -1.09 -10.88
N LYS A 226 -22.56 -0.04 -11.30
CA LYS A 226 -21.37 -0.13 -12.17
C LYS A 226 -20.32 -1.12 -11.63
N SER A 227 -20.22 -1.24 -10.31
CA SER A 227 -19.35 -2.22 -9.66
C SER A 227 -19.72 -3.68 -9.96
N PHE A 228 -21.02 -4.00 -10.06
CA PHE A 228 -21.48 -5.35 -10.39
C PHE A 228 -21.01 -5.76 -11.80
N GLU A 229 -21.21 -4.89 -12.79
CA GLU A 229 -20.75 -5.13 -14.17
C GLU A 229 -19.22 -5.23 -14.24
N LEU A 230 -18.51 -4.37 -13.52
CA LEU A 230 -17.06 -4.40 -13.42
C LEU A 230 -16.56 -5.75 -12.90
N PHE A 231 -17.13 -6.27 -11.81
CA PHE A 231 -16.71 -7.55 -11.23
C PHE A 231 -17.06 -8.74 -12.14
N LEU A 232 -18.19 -8.71 -12.85
CA LEU A 232 -18.52 -9.73 -13.86
C LEU A 232 -17.50 -9.76 -15.00
N LYS A 233 -17.16 -8.59 -15.56
CA LYS A 233 -16.16 -8.47 -16.62
C LYS A 233 -14.78 -8.91 -16.13
N LEU A 234 -14.39 -8.51 -14.92
CA LEU A 234 -13.13 -8.94 -14.30
C LEU A 234 -13.07 -10.46 -14.17
N ASN A 235 -14.14 -11.09 -13.67
CA ASN A 235 -14.21 -12.54 -13.51
C ASN A 235 -14.04 -13.29 -14.84
N ALA A 236 -14.67 -12.77 -15.90
CA ALA A 236 -14.57 -13.33 -17.25
C ALA A 236 -13.14 -13.23 -17.80
N LYS A 237 -12.44 -12.14 -17.50
CA LYS A 237 -11.09 -11.84 -18.02
C LYS A 237 -9.96 -12.50 -17.23
N LEU A 238 -10.20 -12.86 -15.98
CA LEU A 238 -9.21 -13.52 -15.13
C LEU A 238 -8.84 -14.90 -15.66
N VAL A 239 -7.54 -15.12 -15.85
CA VAL A 239 -6.95 -16.37 -16.25
C VAL A 239 -6.24 -16.98 -15.04
N PHE A 240 -6.78 -18.10 -14.55
CA PHE A 240 -6.16 -18.83 -13.45
C PHE A 240 -5.01 -19.69 -13.98
N VAL A 241 -3.85 -19.58 -13.33
CA VAL A 241 -2.66 -20.38 -13.61
C VAL A 241 -2.29 -21.12 -12.32
N ASP A 242 -2.46 -22.45 -12.30
CA ASP A 242 -2.04 -23.28 -11.16
C ASP A 242 -0.51 -23.42 -11.13
N ALA A 243 0.16 -22.36 -10.69
CA ALA A 243 1.61 -22.35 -10.56
C ALA A 243 2.08 -23.15 -9.34
N TYR A 244 1.22 -23.57 -8.41
CA TYR A 244 1.67 -24.25 -7.20
C TYR A 244 2.21 -25.65 -7.50
N SER A 245 1.54 -26.38 -8.38
CA SER A 245 1.96 -27.72 -8.79
C SER A 245 3.23 -27.71 -9.67
N SER A 246 3.49 -26.62 -10.39
CA SER A 246 4.57 -26.49 -11.38
C SER A 246 5.30 -25.15 -11.34
N PHE A 247 5.64 -24.67 -10.14
CA PHE A 247 6.15 -23.30 -9.92
C PHE A 247 7.44 -23.02 -10.70
N VAL A 248 8.37 -23.98 -10.72
CA VAL A 248 9.65 -23.84 -11.43
C VAL A 248 9.41 -23.64 -12.93
N GLN A 249 8.53 -24.44 -13.52
CA GLN A 249 8.21 -24.35 -14.95
C GLN A 249 7.47 -23.05 -15.28
N PHE A 250 6.56 -22.61 -14.41
CA PHE A 250 5.89 -21.32 -14.55
C PHE A 250 6.90 -20.16 -14.59
N ILE A 251 7.84 -20.13 -13.63
CA ILE A 251 8.89 -19.11 -13.60
C ILE A 251 9.76 -19.19 -14.86
N GLN A 252 10.23 -20.38 -15.25
CA GLN A 252 11.03 -20.56 -16.46
C GLN A 252 10.32 -20.02 -17.70
N ASN A 253 9.05 -20.35 -17.89
CA ASN A 253 8.28 -19.86 -19.04
C ASN A 253 8.17 -18.33 -19.04
N ILE A 254 7.94 -17.71 -17.88
CA ILE A 254 7.83 -16.25 -17.81
C ILE A 254 9.16 -15.54 -18.08
N LEU A 255 10.27 -16.09 -17.56
CA LEU A 255 11.61 -15.57 -17.77
C LEU A 255 12.04 -15.71 -19.24
N ASN A 256 11.66 -16.81 -19.88
CA ASN A 256 11.93 -17.10 -21.30
C ASN A 256 10.94 -16.43 -22.26
N LEU A 257 9.92 -15.74 -21.75
CA LEU A 257 8.85 -15.10 -22.53
C LEU A 257 7.97 -16.10 -23.32
N ASP A 258 7.87 -17.35 -22.84
CA ASP A 258 7.09 -18.41 -23.47
C ASP A 258 5.59 -18.31 -23.18
N VAL A 259 4.77 -18.98 -24.00
CA VAL A 259 3.32 -19.09 -23.80
C VAL A 259 3.02 -20.08 -22.66
N LEU A 260 2.13 -19.71 -21.73
CA LEU A 260 1.76 -20.51 -20.56
C LEU A 260 0.83 -21.72 -20.86
N THR A 261 1.12 -22.49 -21.92
CA THR A 261 0.27 -23.59 -22.42
C THR A 261 0.01 -24.70 -21.41
N HIS A 262 0.90 -24.91 -20.45
CA HIS A 262 0.80 -25.99 -19.47
C HIS A 262 -0.40 -25.86 -18.50
N PHE A 263 -0.99 -24.66 -18.40
CA PHE A 263 -1.97 -24.33 -17.35
C PHE A 263 -3.42 -24.27 -17.86
N LYS A 264 -3.74 -24.93 -18.98
CA LYS A 264 -5.03 -24.79 -19.71
C LYS A 264 -5.39 -23.35 -20.09
N ALA A 265 -4.41 -22.47 -19.99
CA ALA A 265 -4.47 -21.05 -20.28
C ALA A 265 -3.52 -20.76 -21.45
N SER A 266 -3.95 -19.92 -22.39
CA SER A 266 -3.07 -19.45 -23.47
C SER A 266 -2.74 -17.98 -23.21
N VAL A 267 -1.84 -17.73 -22.26
CA VAL A 267 -1.32 -16.38 -22.03
C VAL A 267 0.08 -16.29 -22.62
N ASP A 268 0.20 -15.44 -23.62
CA ASP A 268 1.46 -15.08 -24.26
C ASP A 268 2.23 -14.12 -23.34
N THR A 269 3.23 -14.65 -22.63
CA THR A 269 3.96 -13.84 -21.65
C THR A 269 4.89 -12.86 -22.32
N SER A 270 5.22 -12.99 -23.61
CA SER A 270 6.04 -11.99 -24.31
C SER A 270 5.37 -10.60 -24.38
N LYS A 271 4.04 -10.56 -24.21
CA LYS A 271 3.22 -9.34 -24.20
C LYS A 271 3.00 -8.81 -22.78
N THR A 272 2.46 -7.61 -22.71
CA THR A 272 1.99 -7.02 -21.45
C THR A 272 0.85 -7.86 -20.86
N TYR A 273 0.98 -8.24 -19.59
CA TYR A 273 -0.06 -8.88 -18.81
C TYR A 273 -0.13 -8.22 -17.42
N ALA A 274 -1.29 -8.29 -16.78
CA ALA A 274 -1.46 -7.88 -15.40
C ALA A 274 -1.44 -9.10 -14.49
N LEU A 275 -0.82 -8.96 -13.32
CA LEU A 275 -0.85 -9.97 -12.27
C LEU A 275 -1.74 -9.47 -11.13
N MET A 276 -2.73 -10.26 -10.75
CA MET A 276 -3.65 -9.97 -9.65
C MET A 276 -3.65 -11.14 -8.68
N ASP A 277 -3.00 -10.95 -7.54
CA ASP A 277 -2.84 -12.00 -6.53
C ASP A 277 -2.76 -11.47 -5.10
N THR A 278 -2.75 -12.39 -4.14
CA THR A 278 -2.48 -12.14 -2.73
C THR A 278 -1.09 -11.52 -2.54
N THR A 279 -0.95 -10.62 -1.56
CA THR A 279 0.28 -9.85 -1.31
C THR A 279 1.54 -10.71 -1.21
N ASN A 280 1.45 -11.87 -0.56
CA ASN A 280 2.60 -12.76 -0.38
C ASN A 280 3.07 -13.39 -1.70
N GLN A 281 2.13 -13.88 -2.52
CA GLN A 281 2.45 -14.49 -3.80
C GLN A 281 2.88 -13.42 -4.81
N PHE A 282 2.17 -12.30 -4.83
CA PHE A 282 2.50 -11.14 -5.63
C PHE A 282 3.92 -10.67 -5.35
N LYS A 283 4.30 -10.47 -4.08
CA LYS A 283 5.64 -9.99 -3.70
C LYS A 283 6.75 -10.94 -4.13
N VAL A 284 6.62 -12.24 -3.83
CA VAL A 284 7.64 -13.24 -4.22
C VAL A 284 7.86 -13.20 -5.74
N PHE A 285 6.76 -13.10 -6.49
CA PHE A 285 6.84 -13.13 -7.93
C PHE A 285 7.37 -11.82 -8.53
N THR A 286 6.93 -10.66 -8.04
CA THR A 286 7.46 -9.37 -8.51
C THR A 286 8.92 -9.20 -8.14
N ASP A 287 9.37 -9.65 -6.96
CA ASP A 287 10.78 -9.64 -6.56
C ASP A 287 11.65 -10.48 -7.52
N LEU A 288 11.18 -11.67 -7.91
CA LEU A 288 11.86 -12.52 -8.89
C LEU A 288 11.94 -11.88 -10.28
N LEU A 289 10.84 -11.29 -10.76
CA LEU A 289 10.84 -10.62 -12.05
C LEU A 289 11.70 -9.34 -12.05
N MET A 290 11.68 -8.58 -10.95
CA MET A 290 12.54 -7.41 -10.77
C MET A 290 14.02 -7.83 -10.78
N ALA A 291 14.37 -8.91 -10.08
CA ALA A 291 15.74 -9.42 -10.04
C ALA A 291 16.25 -9.88 -11.42
N ASN A 292 15.37 -10.37 -12.29
CA ASN A 292 15.74 -10.76 -13.64
C ASN A 292 16.03 -9.57 -14.57
N GLY A 293 15.43 -8.40 -14.30
CA GLY A 293 15.67 -7.18 -15.08
C GLY A 293 15.18 -7.18 -16.53
N SER A 294 14.57 -8.28 -17.00
CA SER A 294 14.09 -8.38 -18.40
C SER A 294 12.78 -7.65 -18.66
N ARG A 295 12.09 -7.19 -17.61
CA ARG A 295 10.77 -6.55 -17.71
C ARG A 295 10.66 -5.34 -16.81
N LEU A 296 9.96 -4.33 -17.31
CA LEU A 296 9.47 -3.22 -16.50
C LEU A 296 8.25 -3.67 -15.70
N ILE A 297 8.31 -3.51 -14.38
CA ILE A 297 7.19 -3.83 -13.48
C ILE A 297 6.66 -2.51 -12.92
N ILE A 298 5.38 -2.25 -13.18
CA ILE A 298 4.68 -1.07 -12.69
C ILE A 298 3.66 -1.56 -11.67
N ASN A 299 3.88 -1.21 -10.41
CA ASN A 299 2.91 -1.48 -9.35
C ASN A 299 1.72 -0.52 -9.49
N SER A 300 0.51 -1.02 -9.23
CA SER A 300 -0.68 -0.17 -9.13
C SER A 300 -0.45 0.92 -8.09
N LYS A 301 -0.89 2.16 -8.37
CA LYS A 301 -0.84 3.27 -7.42
C LYS A 301 -1.91 3.17 -6.34
N ASP A 302 -3.07 2.63 -6.70
CA ASP A 302 -4.21 2.47 -5.82
C ASP A 302 -4.30 1.03 -5.32
N ASP A 303 -4.68 0.88 -4.05
CA ASP A 303 -5.03 -0.43 -3.48
C ASP A 303 -6.22 -1.00 -4.24
N SER A 304 -6.12 -2.28 -4.63
CA SER A 304 -7.25 -2.95 -5.27
C SER A 304 -8.45 -2.95 -4.31
N PRO A 305 -9.71 -2.88 -4.80
CA PRO A 305 -10.89 -2.98 -3.94
C PRO A 305 -11.00 -4.35 -3.24
N PHE A 306 -10.15 -5.31 -3.60
CA PHE A 306 -10.02 -6.59 -2.92
C PHE A 306 -9.14 -6.44 -1.69
N VAL A 307 -9.74 -6.00 -0.59
CA VAL A 307 -9.07 -6.06 0.71
C VAL A 307 -9.19 -7.49 1.24
N SER A 308 -8.10 -8.26 1.16
CA SER A 308 -7.97 -9.48 1.94
C SER A 308 -7.38 -9.14 3.31
N VAL A 309 -8.22 -9.02 4.34
CA VAL A 309 -7.72 -8.77 5.69
C VAL A 309 -7.16 -10.06 6.27
N LEU A 310 -5.83 -10.13 6.44
CA LEU A 310 -5.16 -11.23 7.13
C LEU A 310 -4.72 -10.74 8.51
N LEU A 311 -5.51 -10.98 9.56
CA LEU A 311 -5.15 -10.61 10.93
C LEU A 311 -4.04 -11.54 11.44
N GLN A 312 -2.79 -11.10 11.29
CA GLN A 312 -1.63 -11.81 11.83
C GLN A 312 -1.28 -11.25 13.21
N LYS A 313 -1.42 -12.08 14.25
CA LYS A 313 -1.08 -11.71 15.63
C LYS A 313 0.44 -11.86 15.83
N THR A 314 1.22 -10.79 15.63
CA THR A 314 2.66 -10.79 15.90
C THR A 314 2.93 -10.54 17.38
N PHE A 315 3.59 -11.49 18.05
CA PHE A 315 4.12 -11.29 19.40
C PHE A 315 5.47 -10.57 19.32
N CYS A 316 5.61 -9.45 20.03
CA CYS A 316 6.90 -8.83 20.30
C CYS A 316 7.61 -9.63 21.40
N ALA A 317 8.67 -10.34 21.05
CA ALA A 317 9.55 -10.97 22.02
C ALA A 317 10.51 -9.91 22.57
N ILE A 318 10.18 -9.30 23.70
CA ILE A 318 11.16 -8.50 24.46
C ILE A 318 12.16 -9.47 25.07
N ARG A 319 13.38 -9.42 24.53
CA ARG A 319 14.57 -10.12 25.03
C ARG A 319 14.94 -9.51 26.39
N VAL A 320 14.72 -10.26 27.46
CA VAL A 320 15.17 -9.91 28.81
C VAL A 320 16.69 -9.96 28.83
N ASN A 321 17.35 -8.82 29.00
CA ASN A 321 18.67 -8.77 29.63
C ASN A 321 18.93 -7.38 30.21
N LYS A 322 19.29 -7.38 31.52
CA LYS A 322 19.67 -6.26 32.40
C LYS A 322 18.54 -5.36 32.92
N CYS A 323 18.04 -5.71 34.11
CA CYS A 323 17.87 -4.73 35.19
C CYS A 323 18.35 -5.39 36.49
N GLY A 324 19.32 -4.74 37.14
CA GLY A 324 20.07 -5.26 38.27
C GLY A 324 19.25 -5.37 39.55
N PHE A 325 19.64 -6.37 40.33
CA PHE A 325 19.30 -6.54 41.73
C PHE A 325 19.88 -5.36 42.52
N GLN A 326 19.03 -4.51 43.12
CA GLN A 326 19.41 -3.77 44.32
C GLN A 326 18.53 -4.22 45.47
N ARG A 327 19.17 -4.96 46.37
CA ARG A 327 18.69 -5.25 47.73
C ARG A 327 18.74 -3.94 48.51
N SER A 328 17.59 -3.43 48.94
CA SER A 328 17.52 -2.45 50.02
C SER A 328 16.93 -3.14 51.24
N ASN A 329 17.78 -3.35 52.25
CA ASN A 329 17.34 -3.73 53.58
C ASN A 329 16.61 -2.54 54.22
N LYS A 330 15.39 -2.76 54.70
CA LYS A 330 14.93 -2.35 56.02
C LYS A 330 13.69 -3.14 56.41
#